data_AF-A0A553GLW7-F1
#
_entry.id   AF-A0A553GLW7-F1
#
_cell.length_a   1.000
_cell.length_b   1.000
_cell.length_c   1.000
_cell.angle_alpha   90.00
_cell.angle_beta   90.00
_cell.angle_gamma   90.00
#
_symmetry.space_group_name_H-M   'P 1'
#
loop_
_entity.id
_entity.type
_entity.pdbx_description
1 polymer ?
#
loop_
_entity_poly.entity_id
_entity_poly.type
_entity_poly.pdbx_seq_one_letter_code
_entity_poly.pdbx_strand_id
1 'polypeptide(L)'
;MKIKTITGVSEFDGLTVNKPVVGIIVKANVALANETIEIKRINQHTGDNESICARTKITDLAEIAAQKKGFYVSNAADSLVIIAIANGGLRLDTDKYLELEFGSLNDTKTYEIFGLEDNNLVEKGFAYQRFTIGNGEDLKKYVIGDNELLAIPVTGLVGLKAWAMDGVTMEYTPTELKAIMNLENDVVKTGGATVHGYDKYFLVSIEDIREIEIETDGNTYQFFMIDKK
;
A
#
# COMPACT_ATOMS: atom_id res chain seq x y z
N MET A 1 5.12 19.94 7.70
CA MET A 1 5.35 20.09 9.15
C MET A 1 6.19 18.94 9.69
N LYS A 2 7.22 19.18 10.52
CA LYS A 2 7.91 18.08 11.23
C LYS A 2 7.03 17.59 12.39
N ILE A 3 6.76 16.30 12.43
CA ILE A 3 5.93 15.63 13.44
C ILE A 3 6.82 15.07 14.55
N LYS A 4 7.84 14.28 14.18
CA LYS A 4 8.66 13.55 15.16
C LYS A 4 10.04 13.21 14.59
N THR A 5 10.99 12.98 15.50
CA THR A 5 12.23 12.25 15.20
C THR A 5 12.28 10.99 16.06
N ILE A 6 12.60 9.87 15.44
CA ILE A 6 12.78 8.54 16.05
C ILE A 6 14.24 8.12 15.84
N THR A 7 14.89 7.59 16.87
CA THR A 7 16.28 7.11 16.79
C THR A 7 16.51 6.02 17.82
N GLY A 8 17.44 5.10 17.57
CA GLY A 8 17.86 4.14 18.61
C GLY A 8 16.83 3.08 18.97
N VAL A 9 15.85 2.80 18.10
CA VAL A 9 14.76 1.85 18.36
C VAL A 9 14.54 0.91 17.18
N SER A 10 14.09 -0.30 17.48
CA SER A 10 13.69 -1.32 16.48
C SER A 10 12.20 -1.31 16.16
N GLU A 11 11.39 -0.73 17.03
CA GLU A 11 9.94 -0.60 16.89
C GLU A 11 9.51 0.72 17.53
N PHE A 12 8.45 1.32 17.00
CA PHE A 12 7.86 2.53 17.56
C PHE A 12 6.36 2.55 17.27
N ASP A 13 5.57 2.39 18.32
CA ASP A 13 4.11 2.39 18.24
C ASP A 13 3.52 3.70 18.76
N GLY A 14 2.37 4.09 18.21
CA GLY A 14 1.53 5.14 18.78
C GLY A 14 1.93 6.57 18.40
N LEU A 15 2.54 6.79 17.23
CA LEU A 15 2.65 8.16 16.73
C LEU A 15 1.28 8.64 16.22
N THR A 16 0.69 9.60 16.92
CA THR A 16 -0.60 10.18 16.53
C THR A 16 -0.45 11.48 15.75
N VAL A 17 -1.27 11.64 14.71
CA VAL A 17 -1.36 12.86 13.90
C VAL A 17 -2.82 13.31 13.87
N ASN A 18 -3.07 14.49 14.41
CA ASN A 18 -4.42 15.06 14.55
C ASN A 18 -4.62 16.29 13.66
N LYS A 19 -3.72 16.51 12.70
CA LYS A 19 -3.78 17.64 11.76
C LYS A 19 -4.09 17.14 10.36
N PRO A 20 -4.91 17.85 9.58
CA PRO A 20 -5.16 17.47 8.20
C PRO A 20 -3.89 17.33 7.39
N VAL A 21 -3.70 16.15 6.80
CA VAL A 21 -2.54 15.83 5.97
C VAL A 21 -2.98 15.12 4.70
N VAL A 22 -2.36 15.50 3.58
CA VAL A 22 -2.46 14.77 2.31
C VAL A 22 -1.44 13.64 2.25
N GLY A 23 -0.41 13.68 3.09
CA GLY A 23 0.54 12.59 3.22
C GLY A 23 1.53 12.72 4.37
N ILE A 24 2.27 11.64 4.62
CA ILE A 24 3.37 11.55 5.59
C ILE A 24 4.67 11.36 4.83
N ILE A 25 5.73 12.03 5.25
CA ILE A 25 7.08 11.84 4.74
C ILE A 25 7.91 11.23 5.85
N VAL A 26 8.70 10.21 5.53
CA VAL A 26 9.70 9.65 6.44
C VAL A 26 11.08 9.79 5.80
N LYS A 27 11.93 10.58 6.41
CA LYS A 27 13.31 10.73 5.98
C LYS A 27 14.17 9.86 6.89
N ALA A 28 14.99 8.99 6.31
CA ALA A 28 16.04 8.29 7.04
C ALA A 28 17.41 8.79 6.59
N ASN A 29 18.32 8.92 7.55
CA ASN A 29 19.73 9.32 7.31
C ASN A 29 20.56 8.26 6.57
N VAL A 30 20.00 7.08 6.32
CA VAL A 30 20.60 5.96 5.58
C VAL A 30 19.51 5.28 4.76
N ALA A 31 19.91 4.50 3.75
CA ALA A 31 19.02 3.63 2.98
C ALA A 31 18.08 2.81 3.88
N LEU A 32 16.76 2.93 3.68
CA LEU A 32 15.79 1.99 4.27
C LEU A 32 15.99 0.60 3.65
N ALA A 33 15.73 -0.44 4.42
CA ALA A 33 15.92 -1.83 4.04
C ALA A 33 14.65 -2.66 4.34
N ASN A 34 14.37 -2.90 5.62
CA ASN A 34 13.30 -3.80 6.09
C ASN A 34 12.24 -3.09 6.95
N GLU A 35 12.40 -1.79 7.17
CA GLU A 35 11.49 -0.98 7.97
C GLU A 35 10.08 -1.01 7.40
N THR A 36 9.10 -1.17 8.29
CA THR A 36 7.68 -1.17 7.95
C THR A 36 7.00 0.03 8.57
N ILE A 37 6.00 0.57 7.87
CA ILE A 37 5.16 1.66 8.35
C ILE A 37 3.73 1.27 8.08
N GLU A 38 2.94 1.11 9.13
CA GLU A 38 1.49 0.94 9.03
C GLU A 38 0.82 2.24 9.47
N ILE A 39 -0.23 2.64 8.77
CA ILE A 39 -1.03 3.82 9.11
C ILE A 39 -2.48 3.39 9.23
N LYS A 40 -3.10 3.75 10.35
CA LYS A 40 -4.52 3.55 10.59
C LYS A 40 -5.16 4.89 10.83
N ARG A 41 -6.32 5.13 10.25
CA ARG A 41 -7.21 6.20 10.68
C ARG A 41 -8.14 5.64 11.73
N ILE A 42 -8.25 6.31 12.87
CA ILE A 42 -9.05 5.87 14.00
C ILE A 42 -10.13 6.91 14.27
N ASN A 43 -11.36 6.44 14.43
CA ASN A 43 -12.47 7.22 14.96
C ASN A 43 -12.62 6.91 16.47
N GLN A 44 -12.29 7.86 17.33
CA GLN A 44 -12.36 7.73 18.79
C GLN A 44 -13.78 7.52 19.31
N HIS A 45 -14.79 8.03 18.61
CA HIS A 45 -16.17 7.92 19.04
C HIS A 45 -16.74 6.52 18.81
N THR A 46 -16.43 5.92 17.66
CA THR A 46 -16.96 4.59 17.28
C THR A 46 -16.01 3.44 17.59
N GLY A 47 -14.70 3.72 17.71
CA GLY A 47 -13.65 2.71 17.79
C GLY A 47 -13.27 2.10 16.43
N ASP A 48 -13.89 2.56 15.34
CA ASP A 48 -13.60 2.07 13.99
C ASP A 48 -12.19 2.48 13.57
N ASN A 49 -11.50 1.55 12.90
CA ASN A 49 -10.21 1.81 12.28
C ASN A 49 -10.22 1.43 10.80
N GLU A 50 -9.52 2.24 10.01
CA GLU A 50 -9.37 2.10 8.57
C GLU A 50 -7.88 2.08 8.26
N SER A 51 -7.38 1.00 7.66
CA SER A 51 -5.99 0.95 7.21
C SER A 51 -5.78 1.87 6.01
N ILE A 52 -4.88 2.84 6.17
CA ILE A 52 -4.55 3.84 5.16
C ILE A 52 -3.31 3.39 4.41
N CYS A 53 -3.36 3.52 3.09
CA CYS A 53 -2.25 3.14 2.23
C CYS A 53 -1.08 4.16 2.26
N ALA A 54 0.14 3.64 2.20
CA ALA A 54 1.39 4.38 2.07
C ALA A 54 1.77 4.68 0.61
N ARG A 55 1.43 5.86 0.08
CA ARG A 55 1.68 6.25 -1.33
C ARG A 55 2.92 7.15 -1.57
N THR A 56 3.95 6.70 -2.30
CA THR A 56 4.96 7.61 -2.88
C THR A 56 4.47 8.21 -4.22
N LYS A 57 5.11 9.30 -4.70
CA LYS A 57 4.72 10.07 -5.91
C LYS A 57 4.49 9.21 -7.18
N ILE A 58 3.58 9.68 -8.05
CA ILE A 58 2.68 8.89 -8.92
C ILE A 58 2.93 9.11 -10.42
N THR A 59 2.75 8.05 -11.21
CA THR A 59 2.12 8.14 -12.55
C THR A 59 1.13 7.02 -12.92
N ASP A 60 0.93 5.95 -12.12
CA ASP A 60 -0.10 4.92 -12.41
C ASP A 60 -0.94 4.49 -11.17
N LEU A 61 -2.23 4.18 -11.39
CA LEU A 61 -3.26 3.79 -10.41
C LEU A 61 -2.90 2.50 -9.66
N ALA A 62 -2.16 1.61 -10.32
CA ALA A 62 -1.49 0.45 -9.76
C ALA A 62 -0.60 0.81 -8.52
N GLU A 63 -0.06 2.05 -8.38
CA GLU A 63 1.05 2.45 -7.45
C GLU A 63 0.72 2.38 -5.96
N ILE A 64 -0.54 2.11 -5.67
CA ILE A 64 -1.11 2.25 -4.34
C ILE A 64 -1.45 0.86 -3.76
N ALA A 65 -1.75 -0.18 -4.55
CA ALA A 65 -2.31 -1.43 -4.00
C ALA A 65 -1.33 -2.42 -3.37
N ALA A 66 -0.02 -2.28 -3.62
CA ALA A 66 0.96 -3.33 -3.33
C ALA A 66 1.59 -3.36 -1.92
N GLN A 67 1.38 -2.42 -1.00
CA GLN A 67 2.33 -2.30 0.12
C GLN A 67 1.94 -3.02 1.42
N LYS A 68 2.58 -4.19 1.63
CA LYS A 68 2.92 -4.76 2.95
C LYS A 68 4.31 -4.34 3.47
N LYS A 69 5.10 -3.69 2.61
CA LYS A 69 6.43 -3.14 2.86
C LYS A 69 6.56 -1.94 1.93
N GLY A 70 6.76 -0.75 2.50
CA GLY A 70 6.94 0.46 1.71
C GLY A 70 8.39 0.82 1.44
N PHE A 71 8.55 1.68 0.43
CA PHE A 71 9.74 2.39 -0.08
C PHE A 71 10.47 1.77 -1.24
N TYR A 72 10.77 2.55 -2.29
CA TYR A 72 12.11 3.10 -2.55
C TYR A 72 12.10 4.33 -3.49
N VAL A 73 12.55 5.48 -3.00
CA VAL A 73 13.58 6.24 -3.73
C VAL A 73 14.79 6.26 -2.80
N SER A 74 15.70 5.32 -3.05
CA SER A 74 16.98 5.21 -2.33
C SER A 74 18.04 5.93 -3.17
N ASN A 75 18.72 6.89 -2.56
CA ASN A 75 20.07 7.24 -2.97
C ASN A 75 21.01 6.95 -1.79
N ALA A 76 22.31 6.82 -2.07
CA ALA A 76 23.30 6.37 -1.09
C ALA A 76 23.50 7.33 0.12
N ALA A 77 22.88 8.51 0.12
CA ALA A 77 23.08 9.54 1.13
C ALA A 77 21.85 9.81 2.00
N ASP A 78 20.63 9.61 1.49
CA ASP A 78 19.38 9.82 2.22
C ASP A 78 18.28 8.93 1.60
N SER A 79 17.42 8.35 2.44
CA SER A 79 16.17 7.72 1.98
C SER A 79 14.98 8.58 2.32
N LEU A 80 14.10 8.76 1.33
CA LEU A 80 12.88 9.52 1.48
C LEU A 80 11.68 8.66 1.10
N VAL A 81 10.77 8.62 2.04
CA VAL A 81 9.45 8.01 2.01
C VAL A 81 8.43 9.10 1.82
N ILE A 82 7.45 8.89 0.94
CA ILE A 82 6.21 9.66 0.94
C ILE A 82 5.08 8.65 1.03
N ILE A 83 4.09 8.97 1.83
CA ILE A 83 2.90 8.17 2.11
C ILE A 83 1.72 9.11 1.88
N ALA A 84 1.18 9.17 0.67
CA ALA A 84 -0.02 9.95 0.41
C ALA A 84 -1.23 9.19 0.93
N ILE A 85 -2.06 9.94 1.65
CA ILE A 85 -3.15 9.44 2.48
C ILE A 85 -4.49 9.66 1.79
N ALA A 86 -4.63 10.75 1.02
CA ALA A 86 -5.85 11.05 0.29
C ALA A 86 -5.56 11.96 -0.93
N ASN A 87 -6.60 12.26 -1.74
CA ASN A 87 -6.52 13.21 -2.86
C ASN A 87 -6.64 14.69 -2.42
N GLY A 88 -6.64 14.92 -1.11
CA GLY A 88 -6.64 16.22 -0.44
C GLY A 88 -6.19 16.03 1.01
N GLY A 89 -6.33 17.05 1.85
CA GLY A 89 -6.06 16.91 3.28
C GLY A 89 -7.09 15.96 3.91
N LEU A 90 -6.68 14.80 4.43
CA LEU A 90 -7.62 13.94 5.14
C LEU A 90 -8.15 14.69 6.36
N ARG A 91 -9.47 14.76 6.52
CA ARG A 91 -10.06 15.40 7.68
C ARG A 91 -9.79 14.57 8.93
N LEU A 92 -8.93 15.14 9.77
CA LEU A 92 -8.63 14.71 11.13
C LEU A 92 -9.13 15.82 12.05
N ASP A 93 -10.05 15.48 12.94
CA ASP A 93 -10.76 16.39 13.84
C ASP A 93 -10.63 15.89 15.28
N THR A 94 -11.48 16.35 16.19
CA THR A 94 -11.43 15.90 17.60
C THR A 94 -11.73 14.41 17.76
N ASP A 95 -12.45 13.82 16.80
CA ASP A 95 -12.89 12.43 16.88
C ASP A 95 -12.04 11.53 15.98
N LYS A 96 -11.31 12.08 15.00
CA LYS A 96 -10.53 11.30 14.02
C LYS A 96 -9.05 11.68 14.03
N TYR A 97 -8.19 10.67 14.11
CA TYR A 97 -6.74 10.84 14.01
C TYR A 97 -6.08 9.74 13.18
N LEU A 98 -4.83 9.96 12.79
CA LEU A 98 -3.98 8.91 12.24
C LEU A 98 -3.08 8.36 13.32
N GLU A 99 -3.00 7.06 13.41
CA GLU A 99 -2.00 6.31 14.18
C GLU A 99 -1.00 5.70 13.22
N LEU A 100 0.28 5.96 13.47
CA LEU A 100 1.37 5.38 12.71
C LEU A 100 2.15 4.42 13.61
N GLU A 101 2.32 3.20 13.11
CA GLU A 101 3.08 2.12 13.73
C GLU A 101 4.30 1.84 12.86
N PHE A 102 5.48 1.80 13.49
CA PHE A 102 6.75 1.58 12.82
C PHE A 102 7.36 0.28 13.32
N GLY A 103 7.63 -0.64 12.41
CA GLY A 103 8.21 -1.95 12.73
C GLY A 103 9.54 -2.17 12.01
N SER A 104 10.32 -3.14 12.51
CA SER A 104 11.61 -3.52 11.91
C SER A 104 12.56 -2.35 11.66
N LEU A 105 12.49 -1.31 12.51
CA LEU A 105 13.40 -0.18 12.48
C LEU A 105 14.83 -0.67 12.74
N ASN A 106 15.78 -0.03 12.05
CA ASN A 106 17.18 -0.16 12.39
C ASN A 106 17.55 0.85 13.48
N ASP A 107 18.04 0.35 14.61
CA ASP A 107 18.41 1.12 15.80
C ASP A 107 19.58 2.10 15.57
N THR A 108 20.42 1.84 14.57
CA THR A 108 21.51 2.74 14.18
C THR A 108 21.06 3.93 13.32
N LYS A 109 19.80 3.93 12.84
CA LYS A 109 19.27 4.98 11.97
C LYS A 109 18.45 6.00 12.75
N THR A 110 18.33 7.18 12.14
CA THR A 110 17.44 8.25 12.58
C THR A 110 16.38 8.48 11.52
N TYR A 111 15.12 8.51 11.97
CA TYR A 111 13.95 8.74 11.14
C TYR A 111 13.32 10.08 11.50
N GLU A 112 13.15 10.95 10.52
CA GLU A 112 12.41 12.20 10.65
C GLU A 112 11.07 12.07 9.94
N ILE A 113 10.00 12.32 10.68
CA ILE A 113 8.63 12.15 10.19
C ILE A 113 8.03 13.53 10.00
N PHE A 114 7.44 13.76 8.82
CA PHE A 114 6.79 15.01 8.47
C PHE A 114 5.36 14.75 7.96
N GLY A 115 4.46 15.69 8.20
CA GLY A 115 3.14 15.74 7.57
C GLY A 115 3.14 16.76 6.44
N LEU A 116 2.59 16.38 5.29
CA LEU A 116 2.25 17.28 4.20
C LEU A 116 0.82 17.79 4.46
N GLU A 117 0.70 19.05 4.86
CA GLU A 117 -0.58 19.66 5.17
C GLU A 117 -1.28 20.12 3.89
N ASP A 118 -2.61 19.96 3.86
CA ASP A 118 -3.47 20.47 2.80
C ASP A 118 -4.80 20.92 3.43
N ASN A 119 -5.30 22.07 2.99
CA ASN A 119 -6.53 22.68 3.50
C ASN A 119 -7.77 22.24 2.70
N ASN A 120 -7.61 21.57 1.56
CA ASN A 120 -8.71 20.99 0.81
C ASN A 120 -9.12 19.66 1.45
N LEU A 121 -10.03 19.74 2.42
CA LEU A 121 -10.36 18.60 3.27
C LEU A 121 -11.23 17.56 2.58
N VAL A 122 -10.86 16.29 2.69
CA VAL A 122 -11.64 15.12 2.24
C VAL A 122 -11.97 14.20 3.40
N GLU A 123 -13.12 13.54 3.33
CA GLU A 123 -13.57 12.65 4.41
C GLU A 123 -12.98 11.24 4.33
N LYS A 124 -12.58 10.76 3.15
CA LYS A 124 -12.06 9.40 2.94
C LYS A 124 -10.59 9.43 2.51
N GLY A 125 -9.81 8.50 3.06
CA GLY A 125 -8.44 8.26 2.63
C GLY A 125 -8.36 7.17 1.56
N PHE A 126 -7.15 6.82 1.15
CA PHE A 126 -6.91 5.62 0.35
C PHE A 126 -6.90 4.40 1.26
N ALA A 127 -8.06 3.77 1.40
CA ALA A 127 -8.23 2.57 2.21
C ALA A 127 -7.89 1.32 1.40
N TYR A 128 -7.46 0.28 2.12
CA TYR A 128 -7.26 -1.04 1.55
C TYR A 128 -7.71 -2.13 2.52
N GLN A 129 -8.08 -3.28 1.95
CA GLN A 129 -8.44 -4.47 2.70
C GLN A 129 -7.44 -5.59 2.42
N ARG A 130 -6.97 -6.24 3.48
CA ARG A 130 -6.04 -7.38 3.40
C ARG A 130 -6.83 -8.68 3.45
N PHE A 131 -6.63 -9.51 2.44
CA PHE A 131 -7.23 -10.84 2.36
C PHE A 131 -6.17 -11.92 2.57
N THR A 132 -6.60 -13.08 3.09
CA THR A 132 -5.73 -14.23 3.34
C THR A 132 -6.39 -15.51 2.85
N ILE A 133 -5.63 -16.26 2.05
CA ILE A 133 -5.88 -17.65 1.67
C ILE A 133 -5.01 -18.49 2.60
N GLY A 134 -5.63 -19.41 3.33
CA GLY A 134 -4.94 -20.21 4.35
C GLY A 134 -4.03 -21.26 3.73
N ASN A 135 -3.10 -21.79 4.53
CA ASN A 135 -2.29 -22.94 4.12
C ASN A 135 -3.19 -24.16 3.82
N GLY A 136 -2.99 -24.81 2.66
CA GLY A 136 -3.82 -25.89 2.14
C GLY A 136 -5.11 -25.45 1.45
N GLU A 137 -5.35 -24.14 1.29
CA GLU A 137 -6.40 -23.61 0.43
C GLU A 137 -5.78 -23.22 -0.93
N ASP A 138 -5.87 -24.10 -1.91
CA ASP A 138 -5.24 -23.85 -3.22
C ASP A 138 -6.08 -22.93 -4.12
N LEU A 139 -7.36 -22.74 -3.80
CA LEU A 139 -8.31 -21.98 -4.61
C LEU A 139 -9.32 -21.23 -3.73
N LYS A 140 -9.50 -19.92 -3.96
CA LYS A 140 -10.48 -19.12 -3.21
C LYS A 140 -11.13 -18.02 -4.02
N LYS A 141 -12.45 -17.90 -3.88
CA LYS A 141 -13.29 -16.90 -4.53
C LYS A 141 -13.59 -15.71 -3.63
N TYR A 142 -13.66 -14.53 -4.22
CA TYR A 142 -14.02 -13.29 -3.56
C TYR A 142 -15.00 -12.49 -4.42
N VAL A 143 -16.11 -12.07 -3.82
CA VAL A 143 -16.99 -11.08 -4.43
C VAL A 143 -16.34 -9.71 -4.26
N ILE A 144 -16.24 -8.98 -5.36
CA ILE A 144 -15.66 -7.64 -5.38
C ILE A 144 -16.74 -6.65 -4.93
N GLY A 145 -16.42 -5.89 -3.87
CA GLY A 145 -17.23 -4.76 -3.39
C GLY A 145 -16.85 -3.46 -4.12
N ASP A 146 -16.91 -2.33 -3.42
CA ASP A 146 -16.50 -1.02 -3.95
C ASP A 146 -14.96 -0.90 -4.02
N ASN A 147 -14.29 -1.75 -4.80
CA ASN A 147 -12.84 -1.76 -4.98
C ASN A 147 -12.47 -1.42 -6.43
N GLU A 148 -11.35 -0.73 -6.62
CA GLU A 148 -10.83 -0.34 -7.94
C GLU A 148 -9.65 -1.18 -8.39
N LEU A 149 -8.89 -1.73 -7.44
CA LEU A 149 -7.58 -2.33 -7.74
C LEU A 149 -7.27 -3.52 -6.84
N LEU A 150 -6.73 -4.56 -7.46
CA LEU A 150 -6.28 -5.79 -6.82
C LEU A 150 -4.75 -5.86 -6.88
N ALA A 151 -4.10 -6.10 -5.73
CA ALA A 151 -2.67 -6.31 -5.63
C ALA A 151 -2.33 -7.71 -5.14
N ILE A 152 -1.66 -8.47 -5.98
CA ILE A 152 -1.47 -9.91 -5.87
C ILE A 152 0.04 -10.20 -5.79
N PRO A 153 0.58 -10.77 -4.70
CA PRO A 153 1.99 -11.16 -4.67
C PRO A 153 2.40 -12.05 -5.85
N VAL A 154 3.54 -11.75 -6.47
CA VAL A 154 4.05 -12.54 -7.60
C VAL A 154 4.37 -13.98 -7.18
N THR A 155 4.96 -14.14 -5.99
CA THR A 155 5.34 -15.44 -5.45
C THR A 155 4.12 -16.16 -4.88
N GLY A 156 3.93 -17.42 -5.26
CA GLY A 156 2.87 -18.30 -4.74
C GLY A 156 1.55 -18.21 -5.51
N LEU A 157 1.44 -17.31 -6.50
CA LEU A 157 0.29 -17.28 -7.40
C LEU A 157 0.42 -18.36 -8.49
N VAL A 158 -0.63 -19.14 -8.69
CA VAL A 158 -0.75 -20.11 -9.79
C VAL A 158 -1.64 -19.54 -10.90
N GLY A 159 -2.72 -18.85 -10.55
CA GLY A 159 -3.66 -18.28 -11.51
C GLY A 159 -4.61 -17.27 -10.91
N LEU A 160 -5.15 -16.40 -11.76
CA LEU A 160 -6.22 -15.47 -11.44
C LEU A 160 -7.35 -15.64 -12.45
N LYS A 161 -8.57 -15.80 -11.98
CA LYS A 161 -9.77 -15.74 -12.79
C LYS A 161 -10.66 -14.60 -12.32
N ALA A 162 -11.17 -13.81 -13.25
CA ALA A 162 -12.01 -12.65 -12.99
C ALA A 162 -13.29 -12.74 -13.80
N TRP A 163 -14.43 -12.47 -13.15
CA TRP A 163 -15.73 -12.39 -13.79
C TRP A 163 -16.18 -10.93 -13.82
N ALA A 164 -16.26 -10.37 -15.02
CA ALA A 164 -16.76 -9.02 -15.24
C ALA A 164 -18.27 -8.92 -14.96
N MET A 165 -18.74 -7.70 -14.72
CA MET A 165 -20.16 -7.43 -14.46
C MET A 165 -21.07 -7.81 -15.64
N ASP A 166 -20.54 -7.76 -16.87
CA ASP A 166 -21.24 -8.17 -18.10
C ASP A 166 -21.26 -9.70 -18.32
N GLY A 167 -20.64 -10.48 -17.43
CA GLY A 167 -20.56 -11.93 -17.49
C GLY A 167 -19.36 -12.47 -18.26
N VAL A 168 -18.51 -11.61 -18.83
CA VAL A 168 -17.24 -12.02 -19.45
C VAL A 168 -16.31 -12.58 -18.38
N THR A 169 -15.63 -13.67 -18.73
CA THR A 169 -14.65 -14.32 -17.86
C THR A 169 -13.27 -14.12 -18.44
N MET A 170 -12.34 -13.68 -17.62
CA MET A 170 -10.93 -13.49 -17.95
C MET A 170 -10.10 -14.40 -17.06
N GLU A 171 -9.13 -15.09 -17.64
CA GLU A 171 -8.19 -15.95 -16.94
C GLU A 171 -6.79 -15.43 -17.23
N TYR A 172 -5.98 -15.29 -16.18
CA TYR A 172 -4.64 -14.78 -16.26
C TYR A 172 -3.69 -15.72 -15.55
N THR A 173 -2.66 -16.15 -16.28
CA THR A 173 -1.48 -16.79 -15.72
C THR A 173 -0.55 -15.73 -15.10
N PRO A 174 0.34 -16.12 -14.17
CA PRO A 174 1.38 -15.22 -13.66
C PRO A 174 2.24 -14.60 -14.76
N THR A 175 2.46 -15.32 -15.87
CA THR A 175 3.20 -14.82 -17.04
C THR A 175 2.45 -13.68 -17.74
N GLU A 176 1.15 -13.84 -17.95
CA GLU A 176 0.31 -12.80 -18.57
C GLU A 176 0.19 -11.58 -17.67
N LEU A 177 -0.03 -11.79 -16.37
CA LEU A 177 -0.03 -10.69 -15.39
C LEU A 177 1.33 -9.97 -15.38
N LYS A 178 2.45 -10.70 -15.50
CA LYS A 178 3.78 -10.07 -15.59
C LYS A 178 3.94 -9.25 -16.86
N ALA A 179 3.38 -9.71 -17.98
CA ALA A 179 3.42 -8.98 -19.24
C ALA A 179 2.59 -7.69 -19.16
N ILE A 180 1.36 -7.75 -18.64
CA ILE A 180 0.50 -6.58 -18.38
C ILE A 180 1.22 -5.60 -17.47
N MET A 181 1.72 -6.09 -16.34
CA MET A 181 2.47 -5.31 -15.37
C MET A 181 3.70 -4.62 -16.00
N ASN A 182 4.43 -5.26 -16.90
CA ASN A 182 5.57 -4.62 -17.59
C ASN A 182 5.15 -3.56 -18.62
N LEU A 183 3.92 -3.63 -19.14
CA LEU A 183 3.38 -2.64 -20.07
C LEU A 183 2.87 -1.40 -19.32
N GLU A 184 2.27 -1.60 -18.15
CA GLU A 184 1.64 -0.56 -17.33
C GLU A 184 2.66 0.12 -16.40
N ASN A 185 3.61 -0.64 -15.84
CA ASN A 185 4.57 -0.09 -14.89
C ASN A 185 5.59 0.83 -15.56
N ASP A 186 5.71 2.03 -15.00
CA ASP A 186 6.80 2.94 -15.30
C ASP A 186 8.18 2.32 -14.96
N VAL A 187 9.15 2.63 -15.82
CA VAL A 187 10.55 2.22 -15.67
C VAL A 187 11.27 3.22 -14.76
N VAL A 188 11.74 2.76 -13.61
CA VAL A 188 12.56 3.55 -12.69
C VAL A 188 14.03 3.18 -12.87
N LYS A 189 14.90 4.19 -13.00
CA LYS A 189 16.35 3.99 -12.98
C LYS A 189 16.90 4.24 -11.58
N THR A 190 17.44 3.21 -10.95
CA THR A 190 18.05 3.30 -9.62
C THR A 190 19.46 2.73 -9.68
N GLY A 191 20.48 3.54 -9.39
CA GLY A 191 21.88 3.08 -9.30
C GLY A 191 22.44 2.46 -10.58
N GLY A 192 21.93 2.83 -11.77
CA GLY A 192 22.36 2.26 -13.06
C GLY A 192 21.60 0.99 -13.49
N ALA A 193 20.73 0.44 -12.65
CA ALA A 193 19.80 -0.62 -13.01
C ALA A 193 18.42 -0.05 -13.37
N THR A 194 17.79 -0.65 -14.38
CA THR A 194 16.38 -0.43 -14.71
C THR A 194 15.54 -1.36 -13.84
N VAL A 195 14.67 -0.80 -13.01
CA VAL A 195 13.76 -1.53 -12.13
C VAL A 195 12.34 -1.04 -12.43
N HIS A 196 11.39 -1.96 -12.55
CA HIS A 196 9.97 -1.60 -12.60
C HIS A 196 9.47 -1.35 -11.18
N GLY A 197 8.58 -0.38 -10.97
CA GLY A 197 8.13 0.03 -9.64
C GLY A 197 7.58 -1.09 -8.74
N TYR A 198 7.22 -2.25 -9.30
CA TYR A 198 6.51 -3.34 -8.61
C TYR A 198 6.99 -4.70 -9.07
N ASP A 199 8.18 -5.09 -8.64
CA ASP A 199 8.71 -6.40 -8.95
C ASP A 199 8.00 -7.53 -8.20
N LYS A 200 7.37 -7.22 -7.06
CA LYS A 200 6.79 -8.18 -6.09
C LYS A 200 5.27 -8.37 -6.16
N TYR A 201 4.53 -7.52 -6.85
CA TYR A 201 3.08 -7.62 -6.95
C TYR A 201 2.60 -7.42 -8.39
N PHE A 202 1.59 -8.19 -8.78
CA PHE A 202 0.75 -7.89 -9.93
C PHE A 202 -0.37 -6.94 -9.50
N LEU A 203 -0.69 -6.00 -10.39
CA LEU A 203 -1.68 -4.97 -10.15
C LEU A 203 -2.72 -5.10 -11.25
N VAL A 204 -3.96 -5.32 -10.84
CA VAL A 204 -5.05 -5.63 -11.76
C VAL A 204 -6.20 -4.71 -11.42
N SER A 205 -6.56 -3.83 -12.37
CA SER A 205 -7.79 -3.04 -12.22
C SER A 205 -8.99 -3.98 -12.16
N ILE A 206 -9.85 -3.76 -11.17
CA ILE A 206 -11.04 -4.59 -10.91
C ILE A 206 -12.33 -3.76 -10.92
N GLU A 207 -12.30 -2.55 -11.49
CA GLU A 207 -13.43 -1.61 -11.47
C GLU A 207 -14.73 -2.20 -12.02
N ASP A 208 -14.64 -3.01 -13.07
CA ASP A 208 -15.78 -3.67 -13.72
C ASP A 208 -15.86 -5.19 -13.42
N ILE A 209 -15.19 -5.64 -12.37
CA ILE A 209 -15.13 -7.05 -11.96
C ILE A 209 -16.10 -7.29 -10.80
N ARG A 210 -16.92 -8.34 -10.92
CA ARG A 210 -17.87 -8.76 -9.88
C ARG A 210 -17.28 -9.78 -8.92
N GLU A 211 -16.48 -10.70 -9.43
CA GLU A 211 -15.90 -11.80 -8.67
C GLU A 211 -14.48 -12.06 -9.17
N ILE A 212 -13.60 -12.45 -8.26
CA ILE A 212 -12.30 -13.04 -8.59
C ILE A 212 -12.15 -14.40 -7.93
N GLU A 213 -11.29 -15.22 -8.50
CA GLU A 213 -10.83 -16.49 -7.96
C GLU A 213 -9.31 -16.50 -8.08
N ILE A 214 -8.65 -16.74 -6.95
CA ILE A 214 -7.19 -16.78 -6.85
C ILE A 214 -6.80 -18.23 -6.58
N GLU A 215 -5.95 -18.76 -7.46
CA GLU A 215 -5.32 -20.05 -7.32
C GLU A 215 -3.88 -19.86 -6.83
N THR A 216 -3.47 -20.63 -5.82
CA THR A 216 -2.17 -20.50 -5.16
C THR A 216 -1.43 -21.83 -5.11
N ASP A 217 -0.14 -21.79 -4.77
CA ASP A 217 0.69 -22.99 -4.60
C ASP A 217 0.40 -23.78 -3.30
N GLY A 218 -0.67 -23.42 -2.59
CA GLY A 218 -1.12 -24.04 -1.35
C GLY A 218 -0.48 -23.49 -0.09
N ASN A 219 0.50 -22.58 -0.18
CA ASN A 219 1.01 -21.86 0.99
C ASN A 219 0.08 -20.71 1.39
N THR A 220 0.23 -20.22 2.63
CA THR A 220 -0.47 -19.01 3.07
C THR A 220 -0.19 -17.86 2.11
N TYR A 221 -1.26 -17.34 1.52
CA TYR A 221 -1.19 -16.34 0.47
C TYR A 221 -2.00 -15.12 0.86
N GLN A 222 -1.40 -13.93 0.78
CA GLN A 222 -2.06 -12.72 1.27
C GLN A 222 -1.95 -11.58 0.26
N PHE A 223 -3.09 -11.04 -0.12
CA PHE A 223 -3.22 -10.02 -1.15
C PHE A 223 -4.08 -8.85 -0.64
N PHE A 224 -4.22 -7.81 -1.46
CA PHE A 224 -4.97 -6.62 -1.09
C PHE A 224 -5.98 -6.21 -2.15
N MET A 225 -7.10 -5.66 -1.71
CA MET A 225 -7.99 -4.87 -2.57
C MET A 225 -7.97 -3.42 -2.07
N ILE A 226 -7.99 -2.48 -3.01
CA ILE A 226 -8.06 -1.04 -2.75
C ILE A 226 -9.42 -0.52 -3.12
N ASP A 227 -10.00 0.28 -2.22
CA ASP A 227 -11.32 0.85 -2.36
C ASP A 227 -11.36 1.91 -3.48
N LYS A 228 -12.45 1.87 -4.27
CA LYS A 228 -12.79 2.87 -5.28
C LYS A 228 -13.18 4.17 -4.56
N LYS A 229 -12.51 5.26 -4.90
CA LYS A 229 -12.69 6.57 -4.23
C LYS A 229 -14.08 7.16 -4.43
#